data_AF-A0A3D8WZS7-F1
#
_entry.id   AF-A0A3D8WZS7-F1
#
_cell.length_a   1.000
_cell.length_b   1.000
_cell.length_c   1.000
_cell.angle_alpha   90.00
_cell.angle_beta   90.00
_cell.angle_gamma   90.00
#
_symmetry.space_group_name_H-M   'P 1'
#
loop_
_entity.id
_entity.type
_entity.pdbx_description
1 polymer ?
#
loop_
_entity_poly.entity_id
_entity_poly.type
_entity_poly.pdbx_seq_one_letter_code
_entity_poly.pdbx_strand_id
1 'polypeptide(L)'
;MKTNVVEKNKSADLNHNKDTVYSQEIFAKIMNGKYKGRLIHLENTYSYSGAYDQKYTVGTDLFVSLEKNSQHALNGTIEGVKRDKQVTAVAGLFILILLAIGRKQGFYSIISLFINIVLLIGALNVYLALGNVSLLAVCIVAVVLFTVISLLLVSGNKEKTHVAIISTLIGTFVSLLIAYGVMQLTDSNGLHYEGMEFVTIPPQKIFMSEVLIGSLGAVMDVAITITSSVYELYEKNKEIAHKDLLKSGKEIGGDIMGAMTNILFFSYISGTIPMVLLYLKNGSPLGYTFSMNFSLEVIRALTGSIGIVLTIPITLYLSILFIFRKGNRK
;
A
#
# COMPACT_ATOMS: atom_id res chain seq x y z
N MET A 1 -26.73 18.36 14.21
CA MET A 1 -27.55 17.78 13.11
C MET A 1 -28.86 17.29 13.69
N LYS A 2 -29.96 17.37 12.95
CA LYS A 2 -31.22 16.63 13.22
C LYS A 2 -31.52 15.77 11.99
N THR A 3 -32.08 14.58 12.17
CA THR A 3 -32.35 13.63 11.09
C THR A 3 -33.77 13.09 11.20
N ASN A 4 -34.54 13.15 10.12
CA ASN A 4 -35.87 12.54 10.02
C ASN A 4 -35.87 11.51 8.89
N VAL A 5 -36.42 10.32 9.13
CA VAL A 5 -36.63 9.32 8.07
C VAL A 5 -38.03 9.55 7.50
N VAL A 6 -38.10 9.83 6.21
CA VAL A 6 -39.31 10.33 5.53
C VAL A 6 -40.04 9.21 4.80
N GLU A 7 -39.33 8.27 4.19
CA GLU A 7 -39.96 7.28 3.31
C GLU A 7 -39.26 5.92 3.35
N LYS A 8 -40.02 4.84 3.13
CA LYS A 8 -39.56 3.45 3.16
C LYS A 8 -40.08 2.70 1.93
N ASN A 9 -39.21 2.47 0.96
CA ASN A 9 -39.57 1.77 -0.27
C ASN A 9 -38.89 0.39 -0.32
N LYS A 10 -39.67 -0.66 -0.60
CA LYS A 10 -39.15 -2.02 -0.74
C LYS A 10 -38.81 -2.26 -2.20
N SER A 11 -37.55 -2.55 -2.50
CA SER A 11 -37.09 -2.98 -3.81
C SER A 11 -36.66 -4.44 -3.74
N ALA A 12 -37.13 -5.26 -4.68
CA ALA A 12 -36.67 -6.63 -4.83
C ALA A 12 -35.75 -6.69 -6.07
N ASP A 13 -34.53 -7.19 -5.89
CA ASP A 13 -33.62 -7.47 -7.01
C ASP A 13 -34.03 -8.76 -7.74
N LEU A 14 -33.50 -8.99 -8.95
CA LEU A 14 -33.71 -10.16 -9.82
C LEU A 14 -33.54 -11.51 -9.09
N ASN A 15 -32.72 -11.54 -8.04
CA ASN A 15 -32.50 -12.71 -7.18
C ASN A 15 -33.46 -12.82 -5.98
N HIS A 16 -34.59 -12.10 -5.98
CA HIS A 16 -35.56 -12.02 -4.88
C HIS A 16 -35.00 -11.49 -3.55
N ASN A 17 -33.81 -10.86 -3.57
CA ASN A 17 -33.28 -10.14 -2.41
C ASN A 17 -34.12 -8.89 -2.17
N LYS A 18 -34.79 -8.84 -1.04
CA LYS A 18 -35.59 -7.68 -0.60
C LYS A 18 -34.67 -6.71 0.11
N ASP A 19 -34.31 -5.61 -0.56
CA ASP A 19 -33.70 -4.48 0.11
C ASP A 19 -34.76 -3.41 0.40
N THR A 20 -34.58 -2.72 1.51
CA THR A 20 -35.46 -1.62 1.90
C THR A 20 -34.67 -0.34 1.84
N VAL A 21 -35.09 0.56 0.98
CA VAL A 21 -34.50 1.88 0.81
C VAL A 21 -35.24 2.87 1.71
N TYR A 22 -34.48 3.69 2.42
CA TYR A 22 -34.95 4.71 3.34
C TYR A 22 -34.52 6.09 2.82
N SER A 23 -35.47 7.02 2.73
CA SER A 23 -35.18 8.44 2.50
C SER A 23 -35.05 9.16 3.84
N GLN A 24 -33.99 9.93 3.99
CA GLN A 24 -33.62 10.63 5.22
C GLN A 24 -33.38 12.11 4.94
N GLU A 25 -34.15 12.97 5.59
CA GLU A 25 -33.92 14.42 5.64
C GLU A 25 -32.96 14.77 6.78
N ILE A 26 -32.04 15.67 6.49
CA ILE A 26 -30.94 16.03 7.37
C ILE A 26 -30.84 17.55 7.46
N PHE A 27 -31.03 18.06 8.68
CA PHE A 27 -30.78 19.46 9.00
C PHE A 27 -29.42 19.57 9.70
N ALA A 28 -28.41 20.05 8.98
CA ALA A 28 -27.05 20.19 9.48
C ALA A 28 -26.68 21.67 9.71
N LYS A 29 -25.72 21.93 10.60
CA LYS A 29 -25.17 23.26 10.86
C LYS A 29 -23.79 23.36 10.21
N ILE A 30 -23.58 24.37 9.39
CA ILE A 30 -22.30 24.57 8.70
C ILE A 30 -21.22 24.95 9.72
N MET A 31 -20.14 24.17 9.79
CA MET A 31 -19.07 24.38 10.77
C MET A 31 -17.96 25.31 10.28
N ASN A 32 -17.69 25.34 8.97
CA ASN A 32 -16.59 26.08 8.34
C ASN A 32 -17.03 26.77 7.04
N GLY A 33 -16.27 27.77 6.56
CA GLY A 33 -16.52 28.46 5.29
C GLY A 33 -17.42 29.71 5.40
N LYS A 34 -17.82 30.25 4.24
CA LYS A 34 -18.55 31.54 4.12
C LYS A 34 -19.92 31.57 4.81
N TYR A 35 -20.56 30.40 4.97
CA TYR A 35 -21.90 30.27 5.58
C TYR A 35 -21.86 29.63 6.97
N LYS A 36 -20.72 29.71 7.67
CA LYS A 36 -20.54 29.17 9.02
C LYS A 36 -21.67 29.61 9.96
N GLY A 37 -22.24 28.63 10.65
CA GLY A 37 -23.32 28.83 11.61
C GLY A 37 -24.73 28.73 11.03
N ARG A 38 -24.92 28.79 9.70
CA ARG A 38 -26.23 28.62 9.07
C ARG A 38 -26.65 27.15 9.04
N LEU A 39 -27.97 26.94 9.01
CA LEU A 39 -28.57 25.62 8.80
C LEU A 39 -28.68 25.34 7.31
N ILE A 40 -28.44 24.08 6.95
CA ILE A 40 -28.58 23.54 5.60
C ILE A 40 -29.51 22.33 5.66
N HIS A 41 -30.36 22.20 4.65
CA HIS A 41 -31.16 21.01 4.40
C HIS A 41 -30.42 20.12 3.41
N LEU A 42 -30.31 18.84 3.76
CA LEU A 42 -29.66 17.79 2.97
C LEU A 42 -30.61 16.59 2.90
N GLU A 43 -30.63 15.90 1.77
CA GLU A 43 -31.37 14.66 1.59
C GLU A 43 -30.37 13.50 1.42
N ASN A 44 -30.69 12.36 2.01
CA ASN A 44 -29.90 11.13 1.90
C ASN A 44 -30.83 9.95 1.64
N THR A 45 -30.37 9.02 0.82
CA THR A 45 -31.09 7.77 0.55
C THR A 45 -30.15 6.62 0.89
N TYR A 46 -30.59 5.70 1.75
CA TYR A 46 -29.77 4.57 2.18
C TYR A 46 -30.57 3.26 2.20
N SER A 47 -29.92 2.16 1.88
CA SER A 47 -30.46 0.80 1.91
C SER A 47 -30.30 0.16 3.28
N TYR A 48 -31.10 -0.87 3.58
CA TYR A 48 -30.91 -1.65 4.80
C TYR A 48 -29.60 -2.45 4.73
N SER A 49 -29.22 -2.90 3.55
CA SER A 49 -27.97 -3.63 3.34
C SER A 49 -26.72 -2.78 3.60
N GLY A 50 -26.80 -1.46 3.36
CA GLY A 50 -25.69 -0.53 3.58
C GLY A 50 -24.46 -0.86 2.71
N ALA A 51 -24.68 -1.48 1.55
CA ALA A 51 -23.59 -2.00 0.71
C ALA A 51 -22.76 -0.87 0.09
N TYR A 52 -23.42 0.18 -0.42
CA TYR A 52 -22.78 1.35 -1.03
C TYR A 52 -23.18 2.68 -0.38
N ASP A 53 -24.10 2.62 0.59
CA ASP A 53 -24.71 3.77 1.22
C ASP A 53 -24.71 3.60 2.75
N GLN A 54 -25.00 4.69 3.47
CA GLN A 54 -24.98 4.65 4.93
C GLN A 54 -26.03 5.57 5.54
N LYS A 55 -26.58 5.13 6.66
CA LYS A 55 -27.44 5.95 7.51
C LYS A 55 -26.61 6.95 8.30
N TYR A 56 -26.98 8.23 8.25
CA TYR A 56 -26.34 9.26 9.06
C TYR A 56 -27.03 9.43 10.41
N THR A 57 -26.25 9.66 11.47
CA THR A 57 -26.78 9.86 12.84
C THR A 57 -26.44 11.24 13.38
N VAL A 58 -27.19 11.67 14.40
CA VAL A 58 -26.93 12.95 15.08
C VAL A 58 -25.57 12.88 15.76
N GLY A 59 -24.66 13.77 15.36
CA GLY A 59 -23.27 13.82 15.86
C GLY A 59 -22.23 13.41 14.82
N THR A 60 -22.65 12.92 13.65
CA THR A 60 -21.76 12.70 12.51
C THR A 60 -21.40 14.02 11.82
N ASP A 61 -20.11 14.27 11.64
CA ASP A 61 -19.63 15.37 10.81
C ASP A 61 -19.59 14.93 9.33
N LEU A 62 -20.04 15.80 8.41
CA LEU A 62 -20.16 15.50 6.99
C LEU A 62 -19.41 16.54 6.15
N PHE A 63 -18.83 16.10 5.04
CA PHE A 63 -18.41 16.97 3.95
C PHE A 63 -19.62 17.22 3.04
N VAL A 64 -19.87 18.49 2.74
CA VAL A 64 -21.04 18.92 1.98
C VAL A 64 -20.60 19.92 0.91
N SER A 65 -21.10 19.74 -0.30
CA SER A 65 -20.99 20.72 -1.37
C SER A 65 -22.23 21.60 -1.37
N LEU A 66 -22.03 22.92 -1.42
CA LEU A 66 -23.12 23.89 -1.39
C LEU A 66 -23.52 24.24 -2.82
N GLU A 67 -24.77 23.95 -3.18
CA GLU A 67 -25.36 24.43 -4.42
C GLU A 67 -26.06 25.77 -4.15
N LYS A 68 -25.70 26.80 -4.92
CA LYS A 68 -26.29 28.12 -4.77
C LYS A 68 -27.62 28.15 -5.51
N ASN A 69 -28.70 27.75 -4.85
CA ASN A 69 -30.03 27.84 -5.44
C ASN A 69 -30.69 29.20 -5.14
N SER A 70 -31.43 29.74 -6.11
CA SER A 70 -31.86 31.15 -6.20
C SER A 70 -32.98 31.57 -5.24
N GLN A 71 -33.31 30.78 -4.21
CA GLN A 71 -34.39 31.12 -3.28
C GLN A 71 -34.02 30.76 -1.83
N HIS A 72 -33.31 31.66 -1.13
CA HIS A 72 -33.21 31.83 0.34
C HIS A 72 -32.93 30.61 1.27
N ALA A 73 -32.99 29.36 0.80
CA ALA A 73 -32.64 28.14 1.49
C ALA A 73 -31.30 27.64 0.93
N LEU A 74 -30.33 27.43 1.84
CA LEU A 74 -29.07 26.78 1.50
C LEU A 74 -29.35 25.29 1.40
N ASN A 75 -29.26 24.74 0.19
CA ASN A 75 -29.29 23.31 -0.08
C ASN A 75 -27.88 22.84 -0.47
N GLY A 76 -27.63 21.54 -0.34
CA GLY A 76 -26.35 20.95 -0.73
C GLY A 76 -26.40 19.44 -0.84
N THR A 77 -25.32 18.88 -1.35
CA THR A 77 -25.13 17.44 -1.52
C THR A 77 -24.10 16.92 -0.53
N ILE A 78 -24.29 15.70 -0.05
CA ILE A 78 -23.37 15.05 0.88
C ILE A 78 -22.25 14.41 0.06
N GLU A 79 -21.02 14.87 0.22
CA GLU A 79 -19.84 14.29 -0.43
C GLU A 79 -19.32 13.07 0.33
N GLY A 80 -19.47 13.06 1.66
CA GLY A 80 -19.09 11.92 2.47
C GLY A 80 -18.98 12.22 3.96
N VAL A 81 -18.68 11.18 4.74
CA VAL A 81 -18.45 11.32 6.19
C VAL A 81 -17.06 11.85 6.45
N LYS A 82 -17.00 12.82 7.35
CA LYS A 82 -15.75 13.33 7.87
C LYS A 82 -15.13 12.30 8.83
N ARG A 83 -14.17 11.52 8.32
CA ARG A 83 -13.40 10.50 9.08
C ARG A 83 -11.97 10.96 9.42
N ASP A 84 -11.64 12.21 9.09
CA ASP A 84 -10.30 12.80 9.23
C ASP A 84 -9.81 12.83 10.68
N LYS A 85 -10.71 13.07 11.64
CA LYS A 85 -10.39 13.16 13.07
C LYS A 85 -9.87 11.83 13.63
N GLN A 86 -10.55 10.72 13.31
CA GLN A 86 -10.14 9.40 13.78
C GLN A 86 -8.83 8.97 13.13
N VAL A 87 -8.70 9.17 11.81
CA VAL A 87 -7.47 8.83 11.08
C VAL A 87 -6.30 9.64 11.60
N THR A 88 -6.48 10.93 11.83
CA THR A 88 -5.44 11.83 12.34
C THR A 88 -5.08 11.48 13.79
N ALA A 89 -6.02 11.05 14.62
CA ALA A 89 -5.75 10.60 15.98
C ALA A 89 -4.85 9.35 16.00
N VAL A 90 -5.17 8.35 15.16
CA VAL A 90 -4.35 7.12 15.06
C VAL A 90 -2.98 7.42 14.46
N ALA A 91 -2.93 8.24 13.40
CA ALA A 91 -1.66 8.67 12.81
C ALA A 91 -0.79 9.46 13.81
N GLY A 92 -1.40 10.34 14.60
CA GLY A 92 -0.73 11.08 15.67
C GLY A 92 -0.17 10.15 16.74
N LEU A 93 -0.96 9.17 17.19
CA LEU A 93 -0.50 8.15 18.14
C LEU A 93 0.70 7.35 17.59
N PHE A 94 0.63 6.93 16.33
CA PHE A 94 1.73 6.23 15.66
C PHE A 94 3.01 7.07 15.63
N ILE A 95 2.92 8.34 15.25
CA ILE A 95 4.05 9.28 15.23
C ILE A 95 4.64 9.44 16.64
N LEU A 96 3.80 9.60 17.66
CA LEU A 96 4.25 9.74 19.05
C LEU A 96 5.01 8.50 19.53
N ILE A 97 4.51 7.30 19.23
CA ILE A 97 5.18 6.03 19.58
C ILE A 97 6.52 5.90 18.85
N LEU A 98 6.56 6.23 17.56
CA LEU A 98 7.81 6.22 16.78
C LEU A 98 8.86 7.18 17.36
N LEU A 99 8.46 8.38 17.76
CA LEU A 99 9.37 9.35 18.38
C LEU A 99 9.81 8.91 19.77
N ALA A 100 8.91 8.32 20.56
CA ALA A 100 9.21 7.84 21.90
C ALA A 100 10.24 6.70 21.89
N ILE A 101 10.07 5.71 21.00
CA ILE A 101 10.93 4.52 20.92
C ILE A 101 12.16 4.79 20.05
N GLY A 102 11.96 5.31 18.84
CA GLY A 102 13.01 5.49 17.83
C GLY A 102 13.84 6.76 18.00
N ARG A 103 13.41 7.74 18.81
CA ARG A 103 14.08 9.03 19.03
C ARG A 103 14.49 9.69 17.71
N LYS A 104 15.81 9.88 17.47
CA LYS A 104 16.35 10.45 16.23
C LYS A 104 16.06 9.57 15.01
N GLN A 105 16.18 8.25 15.16
CA GLN A 105 15.90 7.31 14.06
C GLN A 105 14.41 7.32 13.70
N GLY A 106 13.54 7.37 14.71
CA GLY A 106 12.09 7.50 14.54
C GLY A 106 11.70 8.76 13.78
N PHE A 107 12.35 9.90 14.08
CA PHE A 107 12.15 11.16 13.36
C PHE A 107 12.53 11.04 11.87
N TYR A 108 13.68 10.46 11.55
CA TYR A 108 14.08 10.21 10.17
C TYR A 108 13.14 9.25 9.45
N SER A 109 12.63 8.21 10.13
CA SER A 109 11.63 7.31 9.56
C SER A 109 10.32 8.04 9.21
N ILE A 110 9.87 8.98 10.04
CA ILE A 110 8.66 9.79 9.76
C ILE A 110 8.87 10.69 8.55
N ILE A 111 10.02 11.37 8.45
CA ILE A 111 10.34 12.20 7.29
C ILE A 111 10.43 11.35 6.03
N SER A 112 11.09 10.19 6.11
CA SER A 112 11.19 9.23 5.00
C SER A 112 9.80 8.81 4.50
N LEU A 113 8.89 8.44 5.42
CA LEU A 113 7.52 8.09 5.10
C LEU A 113 6.78 9.24 4.41
N PHE A 114 6.90 10.46 4.93
CA PHE A 114 6.27 11.64 4.34
C PHE A 114 6.78 11.92 2.93
N ILE A 115 8.10 11.85 2.72
CA ILE A 115 8.70 12.04 1.40
C ILE A 115 8.24 10.96 0.42
N ASN A 116 8.15 9.70 0.85
CA ASN A 116 7.63 8.61 0.01
C ASN A 116 6.17 8.85 -0.39
N ILE A 117 5.32 9.35 0.51
CA ILE A 117 3.94 9.72 0.17
C ILE A 117 3.91 10.84 -0.87
N VAL A 118 4.70 11.90 -0.68
CA VAL A 118 4.77 13.03 -1.63
C VAL A 118 5.29 12.58 -2.99
N LEU A 119 6.33 11.73 -3.02
CA LEU A 119 6.89 11.16 -4.25
C LEU A 119 5.88 10.24 -4.95
N LEU A 120 5.10 9.44 -4.21
CA LEU A 120 4.05 8.60 -4.78
C LEU A 120 2.96 9.45 -5.44
N ILE A 121 2.44 10.46 -4.73
CA ILE A 121 1.45 11.40 -5.27
C ILE A 121 2.01 12.14 -6.48
N GLY A 122 3.27 12.60 -6.41
CA GLY A 122 3.96 13.24 -7.52
C GLY A 122 4.09 12.34 -8.74
N ALA A 123 4.48 11.08 -8.55
CA ALA A 123 4.59 10.08 -9.61
C ALA A 123 3.23 9.85 -10.30
N LEU A 124 2.15 9.70 -9.52
CA LEU A 124 0.79 9.54 -10.06
C LEU A 124 0.33 10.79 -10.83
N ASN A 125 0.61 12.00 -10.32
CA ASN A 125 0.30 13.24 -11.02
C ASN A 125 1.07 13.37 -12.34
N VAL A 126 2.34 12.96 -12.37
CA VAL A 126 3.17 12.92 -13.59
C VAL A 126 2.57 11.93 -14.60
N TYR A 127 2.15 10.74 -14.17
CA TYR A 127 1.47 9.78 -15.02
C TYR A 127 0.20 10.36 -15.67
N LEU A 128 -0.65 11.01 -14.86
CA LEU A 128 -1.87 11.66 -15.35
C LEU A 128 -1.60 12.83 -16.29
N ALA A 129 -0.53 13.60 -16.06
CA ALA A 129 -0.17 14.75 -16.88
C ALA A 129 0.42 14.37 -18.24
N LEU A 130 1.23 13.29 -18.32
CA LEU A 130 1.88 12.91 -19.58
C LEU A 130 0.99 12.12 -20.54
N GLY A 131 -0.07 11.46 -20.05
CA GLY A 131 -1.12 10.78 -20.84
C GLY A 131 -0.69 9.58 -21.71
N ASN A 132 0.54 9.55 -22.21
CA ASN A 132 1.09 8.57 -23.15
C ASN A 132 2.22 7.70 -22.55
N VAL A 133 2.56 7.88 -21.28
CA VAL A 133 3.61 7.09 -20.61
C VAL A 133 3.00 5.89 -19.90
N SER A 134 3.68 4.74 -19.94
CA SER A 134 3.22 3.56 -19.20
C SER A 134 3.36 3.78 -17.68
N LEU A 135 2.35 3.36 -16.91
CA LEU A 135 2.38 3.42 -15.44
C LEU A 135 3.65 2.75 -14.88
N LEU A 136 4.03 1.60 -15.46
CA LEU A 136 5.24 0.86 -15.08
C LEU A 136 6.52 1.70 -15.21
N ALA A 137 6.68 2.50 -16.27
CA ALA A 137 7.86 3.33 -16.43
C ALA A 137 7.95 4.40 -15.33
N VAL A 138 6.81 5.01 -14.98
CA VAL A 138 6.73 5.99 -13.89
C VAL A 138 7.05 5.32 -12.54
N CYS A 139 6.53 4.12 -12.30
CA CYS A 139 6.81 3.36 -11.08
C CYS A 139 8.28 2.94 -10.98
N ILE A 140 8.95 2.59 -12.08
CA ILE A 140 10.39 2.29 -12.08
C ILE A 140 11.20 3.48 -11.58
N VAL A 141 10.92 4.67 -12.11
CA VAL A 141 11.60 5.90 -11.66
C VAL A 141 11.28 6.18 -10.19
N ALA A 142 10.02 6.04 -9.78
CA ALA A 142 9.60 6.23 -8.40
C ALA A 142 10.30 5.27 -7.44
N VAL A 143 10.42 3.98 -7.78
CA VAL A 143 11.11 2.96 -6.97
C VAL A 143 12.58 3.30 -6.77
N VAL A 144 13.28 3.77 -7.81
CA VAL A 144 14.67 4.21 -7.69
C VAL A 144 14.77 5.38 -6.71
N LEU A 145 13.90 6.38 -6.85
CA LEU A 145 13.86 7.55 -5.96
C LEU A 145 13.52 7.16 -4.52
N PHE A 146 12.49 6.34 -4.31
CA PHE A 146 12.09 5.83 -2.99
C PHE A 146 13.25 5.14 -2.29
N THR A 147 13.93 4.22 -3.00
CA THR A 147 15.03 3.44 -2.45
C THR A 147 16.18 4.33 -2.02
N VAL A 148 16.64 5.20 -2.93
CA VAL A 148 17.79 6.08 -2.69
C VAL A 148 17.50 7.06 -1.56
N ILE A 149 16.36 7.76 -1.62
CA ILE A 149 16.04 8.79 -0.63
C ILE A 149 15.76 8.17 0.74
N SER A 150 14.97 7.08 0.80
CA SER A 150 14.62 6.44 2.06
C SER A 150 15.85 5.88 2.77
N LEU A 151 16.70 5.13 2.05
CA LEU A 151 17.88 4.52 2.66
C LEU A 151 18.92 5.56 3.07
N LEU A 152 19.14 6.61 2.28
CA LEU A 152 20.06 7.70 2.66
C LEU A 152 19.58 8.46 3.89
N LEU A 153 18.27 8.71 3.99
CA LEU A 153 17.70 9.49 5.08
C LEU A 153 17.63 8.70 6.39
N VAL A 154 17.28 7.41 6.32
CA VAL A 154 17.16 6.54 7.49
C VAL A 154 18.54 5.99 7.92
N SER A 155 19.33 5.44 7.00
CA SER A 155 20.60 4.79 7.36
C SER A 155 21.82 5.72 7.32
N GLY A 156 21.65 6.93 6.78
CA GLY A 156 22.72 7.90 6.57
C GLY A 156 23.60 7.55 5.37
N ASN A 157 24.48 8.48 4.98
CA ASN A 157 25.40 8.30 3.86
C ASN A 157 26.63 7.47 4.26
N LYS A 158 26.48 6.14 4.28
CA LYS A 158 27.54 5.17 4.61
C LYS A 158 27.71 4.18 3.47
N GLU A 159 28.88 3.53 3.37
CA GLU A 159 29.12 2.48 2.37
C GLU A 159 28.12 1.34 2.45
N LYS A 160 27.74 0.93 3.66
CA LYS A 160 26.67 -0.05 3.87
C LYS A 160 25.33 0.38 3.25
N THR A 161 25.02 1.68 3.26
CA THR A 161 23.79 2.21 2.67
C THR A 161 23.85 2.11 1.14
N HIS A 162 25.00 2.40 0.52
CA HIS A 162 25.17 2.24 -0.93
C HIS A 162 25.06 0.79 -1.38
N VAL A 163 25.67 -0.13 -0.61
CA VAL A 163 25.51 -1.57 -0.87
C VAL A 163 24.04 -1.98 -0.74
N ALA A 164 23.33 -1.51 0.29
CA ALA A 164 21.91 -1.79 0.45
C ALA A 164 21.09 -1.27 -0.74
N ILE A 165 21.30 -0.01 -1.17
CA ILE A 165 20.60 0.59 -2.33
C ILE A 165 20.81 -0.26 -3.59
N ILE A 166 22.07 -0.58 -3.93
CA ILE A 166 22.37 -1.37 -5.12
C ILE A 166 21.73 -2.76 -5.02
N SER A 167 21.82 -3.39 -3.87
CA SER A 167 21.25 -4.73 -3.65
C SER A 167 19.72 -4.73 -3.76
N THR A 168 19.05 -3.72 -3.19
CA THR A 168 17.59 -3.54 -3.30
C THR A 168 17.18 -3.36 -4.76
N LEU A 169 17.84 -2.46 -5.50
CA LEU A 169 17.50 -2.24 -6.90
C LEU A 169 17.69 -3.51 -7.73
N ILE A 170 18.83 -4.19 -7.61
CA ILE A 170 19.06 -5.44 -8.34
C ILE A 170 18.03 -6.50 -7.94
N GLY A 171 17.78 -6.70 -6.64
CA GLY A 171 16.81 -7.67 -6.15
C GLY A 171 15.40 -7.42 -6.66
N THR A 172 14.93 -6.17 -6.60
CA THR A 172 13.62 -5.76 -7.08
C THR A 172 13.49 -5.88 -8.60
N PHE A 173 14.48 -5.42 -9.38
CA PHE A 173 14.43 -5.53 -10.85
C PHE A 173 14.54 -6.98 -11.34
N VAL A 174 15.36 -7.81 -10.70
CA VAL A 174 15.45 -9.23 -11.02
C VAL A 174 14.13 -9.94 -10.70
N SER A 175 13.50 -9.64 -9.57
CA SER A 175 12.17 -10.15 -9.23
C SER A 175 11.13 -9.75 -10.28
N LEU A 176 11.12 -8.48 -10.70
CA LEU A 176 10.21 -7.99 -11.73
C LEU A 176 10.45 -8.69 -13.08
N LEU A 177 11.71 -8.92 -13.47
CA LEU A 177 12.06 -9.64 -14.71
C LEU A 177 11.59 -11.09 -14.66
N ILE A 178 11.75 -11.77 -13.52
CA ILE A 178 11.24 -13.13 -13.34
C ILE A 178 9.72 -13.14 -13.44
N ALA A 179 9.03 -12.20 -12.79
CA ALA A 179 7.58 -12.06 -12.87
C ALA A 179 7.12 -11.91 -14.32
N TYR A 180 7.77 -11.00 -15.06
CA TYR A 180 7.47 -10.74 -16.46
C TYR A 180 7.70 -11.97 -17.33
N GLY A 181 8.81 -12.69 -17.12
CA GLY A 181 9.11 -13.93 -17.83
C GLY A 181 8.09 -15.03 -17.57
N VAL A 182 7.71 -15.25 -16.31
CA VAL A 182 6.67 -16.23 -15.94
C VAL A 182 5.32 -15.88 -16.59
N MET A 183 4.95 -14.60 -16.61
CA MET A 183 3.72 -14.15 -17.23
C MET A 183 3.71 -14.34 -18.75
N GLN A 184 4.83 -14.09 -19.42
CA GLN A 184 4.94 -14.37 -20.86
C GLN A 184 4.88 -15.86 -21.16
N LEU A 185 5.57 -16.71 -20.38
CA LEU A 185 5.56 -18.15 -20.58
C LEU A 185 4.19 -18.79 -20.35
N THR A 186 3.38 -18.19 -19.48
CA THR A 186 2.06 -18.69 -19.11
C THR A 186 0.95 -18.05 -19.94
N ASP A 187 1.26 -17.10 -20.84
CA ASP A 187 0.28 -16.19 -21.49
C ASP A 187 -0.68 -15.54 -20.48
N SER A 188 -0.19 -15.30 -19.25
CA SER A 188 -1.01 -14.89 -18.11
C SER A 188 -2.20 -15.81 -17.78
N ASN A 189 -2.22 -17.07 -18.24
CA ASN A 189 -3.27 -18.02 -17.88
C ASN A 189 -3.31 -18.24 -16.36
N GLY A 190 -4.52 -18.15 -15.79
CA GLY A 190 -4.75 -18.24 -14.34
C GLY A 190 -4.69 -16.90 -13.59
N LEU A 191 -4.24 -15.81 -14.22
CA LEU A 191 -4.39 -14.46 -13.69
C LEU A 191 -5.75 -13.90 -14.10
N HIS A 192 -6.65 -13.74 -13.12
CA HIS A 192 -7.98 -13.19 -13.36
C HIS A 192 -7.93 -11.67 -13.30
N TYR A 193 -7.47 -11.03 -14.38
CA TYR A 193 -7.41 -9.56 -14.48
C TYR A 193 -8.78 -8.90 -14.38
N GLU A 194 -9.86 -9.65 -14.62
CA GLU A 194 -11.24 -9.22 -14.44
C GLU A 194 -11.57 -8.90 -12.97
N GLY A 195 -10.78 -9.41 -12.02
CA GLY A 195 -10.86 -9.05 -10.61
C GLY A 195 -10.25 -7.69 -10.29
N MET A 196 -9.54 -7.05 -11.24
CA MET A 196 -9.07 -5.68 -11.06
C MET A 196 -10.23 -4.70 -11.29
N GLU A 197 -10.46 -3.86 -10.29
CA GLU A 197 -11.32 -2.69 -10.46
C GLU A 197 -10.69 -1.80 -11.55
N PHE A 198 -11.48 -1.36 -12.55
CA PHE A 198 -11.10 -0.45 -13.65
C PHE A 198 -10.38 -1.06 -14.89
N VAL A 199 -11.17 -1.71 -15.76
CA VAL A 199 -10.77 -2.40 -17.01
C VAL A 199 -10.34 -1.47 -18.17
N THR A 200 -10.18 -0.15 -17.97
CA THR A 200 -9.86 0.80 -19.06
C THR A 200 -8.36 0.95 -19.36
N ILE A 201 -7.49 0.42 -18.49
CA ILE A 201 -6.03 0.48 -18.62
C ILE A 201 -5.50 -0.94 -18.86
N PRO A 202 -4.43 -1.14 -19.66
CA PRO A 202 -3.83 -2.47 -19.84
C PRO A 202 -3.49 -3.13 -18.49
N PRO A 203 -4.20 -4.20 -18.09
CA PRO A 203 -4.17 -4.71 -16.71
C PRO A 203 -2.80 -5.29 -16.33
N GLN A 204 -2.09 -5.85 -17.32
CA GLN A 204 -0.73 -6.35 -17.14
C GLN A 204 0.25 -5.27 -16.66
N LYS A 205 0.12 -4.03 -17.15
CA LYS A 205 1.02 -2.92 -16.75
C LYS A 205 0.72 -2.45 -15.33
N ILE A 206 -0.55 -2.47 -14.93
CA ILE A 206 -0.97 -2.18 -13.55
C ILE A 206 -0.41 -3.26 -12.62
N PHE A 207 -0.66 -4.53 -12.94
CA PHE A 207 -0.21 -5.65 -12.13
C PHE A 207 1.31 -5.62 -11.89
N MET A 208 2.09 -5.39 -12.94
CA MET A 208 3.55 -5.28 -12.81
C MET A 208 3.99 -4.09 -11.97
N SER A 209 3.25 -2.98 -12.02
CA SER A 209 3.51 -1.79 -11.20
C SER A 209 3.21 -2.05 -9.72
N GLU A 210 2.13 -2.79 -9.42
CA GLU A 210 1.76 -3.21 -8.07
C GLU A 210 2.77 -4.19 -7.47
N VAL A 211 3.20 -5.19 -8.26
CA VAL A 211 4.29 -6.11 -7.88
C VAL A 211 5.55 -5.31 -7.55
N LEU A 212 5.92 -4.36 -8.40
CA LEU A 212 7.12 -3.56 -8.24
C LEU A 212 7.09 -2.72 -6.95
N ILE A 213 6.01 -1.95 -6.74
CA ILE A 213 5.88 -1.07 -5.56
C ILE A 213 5.71 -1.89 -4.29
N GLY A 214 4.86 -2.92 -4.32
CA GLY A 214 4.53 -3.69 -3.11
C GLY A 214 5.65 -4.63 -2.65
N SER A 215 6.51 -5.13 -3.56
CA SER A 215 7.69 -5.92 -3.17
C SER A 215 8.86 -5.07 -2.69
N LEU A 216 8.95 -3.80 -3.11
CA LEU A 216 10.09 -2.93 -2.82
C LEU A 216 10.38 -2.80 -1.33
N GLY A 217 9.34 -2.56 -0.51
CA GLY A 217 9.51 -2.35 0.93
C GLY A 217 10.16 -3.55 1.62
N ALA A 218 9.69 -4.76 1.32
CA ALA A 218 10.24 -5.98 1.90
C ALA A 218 11.68 -6.26 1.42
N VAL A 219 11.95 -6.03 0.14
CA VAL A 219 13.29 -6.18 -0.44
C VAL A 219 14.28 -5.17 0.15
N MET A 220 13.83 -3.93 0.35
CA MET A 220 14.61 -2.86 0.99
C MET A 220 14.97 -3.23 2.44
N ASP A 221 14.00 -3.70 3.23
CA ASP A 221 14.20 -4.10 4.63
C ASP A 221 15.19 -5.26 4.76
N VAL A 222 15.11 -6.24 3.87
CA VAL A 222 16.04 -7.38 3.84
C VAL A 222 17.45 -6.91 3.45
N ALA A 223 17.58 -6.09 2.41
CA ALA A 223 18.88 -5.60 1.97
C ALA A 223 19.58 -4.78 3.06
N ILE A 224 18.87 -3.87 3.74
CA ILE A 224 19.48 -3.05 4.80
C ILE A 224 19.83 -3.87 6.04
N THR A 225 18.99 -4.86 6.39
CA THR A 225 19.23 -5.73 7.55
C THR A 225 20.46 -6.61 7.31
N ILE A 226 20.53 -7.30 6.18
CA ILE A 226 21.68 -8.15 5.84
C ILE A 226 22.95 -7.32 5.73
N THR A 227 22.90 -6.18 5.02
CA THR A 227 24.09 -5.34 4.88
C THR A 227 24.54 -4.82 6.25
N SER A 228 23.62 -4.34 7.10
CA SER A 228 23.99 -3.82 8.43
C SER A 228 24.58 -4.91 9.32
N SER A 229 24.00 -6.11 9.34
CA SER A 229 24.51 -7.24 10.14
C SER A 229 25.90 -7.69 9.67
N VAL A 230 26.12 -7.80 8.36
CA VAL A 230 27.42 -8.18 7.79
C VAL A 230 28.50 -7.14 8.11
N TYR A 231 28.17 -5.85 7.98
CA TYR A 231 29.10 -4.78 8.35
C TYR A 231 29.40 -4.76 9.85
N GLU A 232 28.41 -5.01 10.71
CA GLU A 232 28.62 -5.08 12.17
C GLU A 232 29.51 -6.27 12.57
N LEU A 233 29.32 -7.44 11.96
CA LEU A 233 30.18 -8.61 12.17
C LEU A 233 31.63 -8.32 11.79
N TYR A 234 31.84 -7.67 10.63
CA TYR A 234 33.18 -7.29 10.18
C TYR A 234 33.81 -6.20 11.06
N GLU A 235 33.03 -5.22 11.53
CA GLU A 235 33.55 -4.17 12.44
C GLU A 235 33.98 -4.74 13.79
N LYS A 236 33.29 -5.77 14.31
CA LYS A 236 33.67 -6.46 15.55
C LYS A 236 34.88 -7.36 15.38
N ASN A 237 35.03 -8.03 14.24
CA ASN A 237 36.19 -8.88 13.95
C ASN A 237 36.70 -8.63 12.51
N LYS A 238 37.70 -7.77 12.38
CA LYS A 238 38.28 -7.40 11.07
C LYS A 238 39.08 -8.53 10.42
N GLU A 239 39.47 -9.55 11.19
CA GLU A 239 40.20 -10.73 10.72
C GLU A 239 39.27 -11.89 10.34
N ILE A 240 37.95 -11.68 10.41
CA ILE A 240 36.98 -12.71 10.07
C ILE A 240 37.19 -13.23 8.64
N ALA A 241 37.26 -14.54 8.48
CA ALA A 241 37.43 -15.16 7.17
C ALA A 241 36.19 -14.94 6.31
N HIS A 242 36.40 -14.75 5.00
CA HIS A 242 35.31 -14.59 4.02
C HIS A 242 34.24 -15.68 4.11
N LYS A 243 34.66 -16.94 4.34
CA LYS A 243 33.75 -18.10 4.41
C LYS A 243 32.84 -18.02 5.63
N ASP A 244 33.37 -17.56 6.77
CA ASP A 244 32.61 -17.44 8.01
C ASP A 244 31.62 -16.29 7.92
N LEU A 245 32.03 -15.15 7.34
CA LEU A 245 31.13 -14.02 7.09
C LEU A 245 29.99 -14.39 6.13
N LEU A 246 30.29 -15.17 5.09
CA LEU A 246 29.30 -15.71 4.17
C LEU A 246 28.34 -16.68 4.87
N LYS A 247 28.86 -17.57 5.72
CA LYS A 247 28.06 -18.54 6.47
C LYS A 247 27.10 -17.84 7.44
N SER A 248 27.63 -16.94 8.28
CA SER A 248 26.81 -16.20 9.24
C SER A 248 25.75 -15.33 8.55
N GLY A 249 26.11 -14.66 7.45
CA GLY A 249 25.12 -13.87 6.71
C GLY A 249 24.06 -14.71 6.00
N LYS A 250 24.37 -15.95 5.58
CA LYS A 250 23.36 -16.90 5.09
C LYS A 250 22.42 -17.37 6.19
N GLU A 251 22.93 -17.65 7.39
CA GLU A 251 22.10 -18.03 8.55
C GLU A 251 21.12 -16.89 8.91
N ILE A 252 21.63 -15.66 9.04
CA ILE A 252 20.80 -14.46 9.28
C ILE A 252 19.76 -14.27 8.16
N GLY A 253 20.17 -14.47 6.91
CA GLY A 253 19.28 -14.43 5.75
C GLY A 253 18.15 -15.45 5.84
N GLY A 254 18.47 -16.69 6.20
CA GLY A 254 17.49 -17.77 6.38
C GLY A 254 16.43 -17.42 7.43
N ASP A 255 16.87 -16.87 8.57
CA ASP A 255 15.96 -16.50 9.67
C ASP A 255 14.98 -15.38 9.27
N ILE A 256 15.47 -14.38 8.53
CA ILE A 256 14.64 -13.23 8.11
C ILE A 256 13.73 -13.62 6.94
N MET A 257 14.18 -14.50 6.04
CA MET A 257 13.45 -14.89 4.83
C MET A 257 12.04 -15.40 5.16
N GLY A 258 11.92 -16.27 6.16
CA GLY A 258 10.62 -16.83 6.56
C GLY A 258 9.68 -15.76 7.11
N ALA A 259 10.17 -14.90 8.01
CA ALA A 259 9.39 -13.83 8.60
C ALA A 259 8.88 -12.83 7.54
N MET A 260 9.76 -12.37 6.65
CA MET A 260 9.41 -11.38 5.62
C MET A 260 8.48 -11.95 4.54
N THR A 261 8.64 -13.23 4.18
CA THR A 261 7.72 -13.93 3.25
C THR A 261 6.31 -13.97 3.82
N ASN A 262 6.15 -14.30 5.10
CA ASN A 262 4.85 -14.32 5.76
C ASN A 262 4.22 -12.93 5.87
N ILE A 263 5.02 -11.90 6.20
CA ILE A 263 4.54 -10.51 6.24
C ILE A 263 3.99 -10.11 4.88
N LEU A 264 4.72 -10.40 3.80
CA LEU A 264 4.30 -10.05 2.45
C LEU A 264 3.04 -10.81 2.03
N PHE A 265 2.98 -12.12 2.32
CA PHE A 265 1.81 -12.95 2.06
C PHE A 265 0.56 -12.40 2.76
N PHE A 266 0.61 -12.19 4.07
CA PHE A 266 -0.55 -11.67 4.81
C PHE A 266 -0.92 -10.25 4.39
N SER A 267 0.04 -9.40 4.05
CA SER A 267 -0.22 -8.04 3.57
C SER A 267 -1.11 -8.05 2.32
N TYR A 268 -0.81 -8.91 1.34
CA TYR A 268 -1.59 -9.00 0.10
C TYR A 268 -2.93 -9.71 0.30
N ILE A 269 -2.92 -10.85 1.00
CA ILE A 269 -4.11 -11.65 1.25
C ILE A 269 -5.16 -10.90 2.08
N SER A 270 -4.73 -10.04 3.01
CA SER A 270 -5.67 -9.29 3.86
C SER A 270 -6.64 -8.41 3.08
N GLY A 271 -6.23 -7.90 1.91
CA GLY A 271 -7.05 -7.03 1.07
C GLY A 271 -8.23 -7.74 0.41
N THR A 272 -8.16 -9.06 0.21
CA THR A 272 -9.21 -9.82 -0.50
C THR A 272 -10.32 -10.33 0.42
N ILE A 273 -10.12 -10.27 1.74
CA ILE A 273 -11.05 -10.82 2.74
C ILE A 273 -12.49 -10.31 2.53
N PRO A 274 -12.75 -9.01 2.30
CA PRO A 274 -14.12 -8.54 2.10
C PRO A 274 -14.81 -9.17 0.88
N MET A 275 -14.09 -9.32 -0.24
CA MET A 275 -14.64 -9.92 -1.45
C MET A 275 -14.82 -11.43 -1.30
N VAL A 276 -13.88 -12.13 -0.68
CA VAL A 276 -14.02 -13.55 -0.37
C VAL A 276 -15.28 -13.78 0.49
N LEU A 277 -15.48 -12.97 1.52
CA LEU A 277 -16.67 -13.07 2.38
C LEU A 277 -17.97 -12.82 1.60
N LEU A 278 -17.97 -11.84 0.69
CA LEU A 278 -19.12 -11.53 -0.17
C LEU A 278 -19.48 -12.72 -1.06
N TYR A 279 -18.50 -13.33 -1.73
CA TYR A 279 -18.73 -14.48 -2.62
C TYR A 279 -19.26 -15.69 -1.86
N LEU A 280 -18.67 -15.99 -0.69
CA LEU A 280 -19.14 -17.08 0.17
C LEU A 280 -20.55 -16.84 0.68
N LYS A 281 -20.89 -15.60 1.06
CA LYS A 281 -22.24 -15.23 1.50
C LYS A 281 -23.27 -15.34 0.37
N ASN A 282 -22.86 -15.15 -0.88
CA ASN A 282 -23.71 -15.34 -2.07
C ASN A 282 -23.78 -16.80 -2.53
N GLY A 283 -23.24 -17.77 -1.78
CA GLY A 283 -23.32 -19.19 -2.10
C GLY A 283 -22.35 -19.64 -3.20
N SER A 284 -21.32 -18.85 -3.52
CA SER A 284 -20.31 -19.24 -4.49
C SER A 284 -19.48 -20.43 -3.96
N PRO A 285 -19.18 -21.43 -4.81
CA PRO A 285 -18.29 -22.52 -4.43
C PRO A 285 -16.93 -21.98 -3.95
N LEU A 286 -16.35 -22.64 -2.93
CA LEU A 286 -15.05 -22.25 -2.37
C LEU A 286 -13.98 -22.18 -3.47
N GLY A 287 -13.86 -23.23 -4.31
CA GLY A 287 -12.86 -23.28 -5.37
C GLY A 287 -12.93 -22.10 -6.34
N TYR A 288 -14.15 -21.70 -6.74
CA TYR A 288 -14.35 -20.54 -7.61
C TYR A 288 -13.99 -19.23 -6.90
N THR A 289 -14.46 -19.07 -5.66
CA THR A 289 -14.17 -17.88 -4.84
C THR A 289 -12.66 -17.68 -4.66
N PHE A 290 -11.94 -18.75 -4.33
CA PHE A 290 -10.50 -18.71 -4.15
C PHE A 290 -9.78 -18.40 -5.46
N SER A 291 -10.11 -19.10 -6.55
CA SER A 291 -9.48 -18.87 -7.86
C SER A 291 -9.64 -17.42 -8.32
N MET A 292 -10.86 -16.87 -8.22
CA MET A 292 -11.17 -15.54 -8.70
C MET A 292 -10.49 -14.45 -7.86
N ASN A 293 -10.54 -14.55 -6.53
CA ASN A 293 -10.10 -13.46 -5.64
C ASN A 293 -8.64 -13.56 -5.21
N PHE A 294 -8.06 -14.76 -5.15
CA PHE A 294 -6.69 -14.96 -4.67
C PHE A 294 -5.63 -15.07 -5.76
N SER A 295 -6.00 -15.35 -7.02
CA SER A 295 -5.01 -15.58 -8.08
C SER A 295 -4.00 -14.42 -8.20
N LEU A 296 -4.48 -13.18 -8.30
CA LEU A 296 -3.62 -12.00 -8.41
C LEU A 296 -2.77 -11.77 -7.14
N GLU A 297 -3.40 -11.79 -5.96
CA GLU A 297 -2.70 -11.49 -4.71
C GLU A 297 -1.68 -12.55 -4.30
N VAL A 298 -1.98 -13.83 -4.54
CA VAL A 298 -1.03 -14.92 -4.29
C VAL A 298 0.17 -14.80 -5.22
N ILE A 299 -0.05 -14.52 -6.52
CA ILE A 299 1.05 -14.38 -7.47
C ILE A 299 1.89 -13.14 -7.12
N ARG A 300 1.26 -12.04 -6.69
CA ARG A 300 1.96 -10.83 -6.23
C ARG A 300 2.82 -11.11 -4.98
N ALA A 301 2.26 -11.84 -4.00
CA ALA A 301 2.96 -12.27 -2.80
C ALA A 301 4.15 -13.19 -3.11
N LEU A 302 3.95 -14.21 -3.94
CA LEU A 302 4.98 -15.17 -4.32
C LEU A 302 6.11 -14.50 -5.10
N THR A 303 5.76 -13.65 -6.05
CA THR A 303 6.73 -12.92 -6.86
C THR A 303 7.60 -11.99 -6.01
N GLY A 304 6.98 -11.22 -5.11
CA GLY A 304 7.74 -10.38 -4.19
C GLY A 304 8.59 -11.22 -3.21
N SER A 305 8.11 -12.39 -2.80
CA SER A 305 8.88 -13.32 -1.97
C SER A 305 10.11 -13.88 -2.69
N ILE A 306 10.00 -14.21 -3.98
CA ILE A 306 11.15 -14.57 -4.82
C ILE A 306 12.19 -13.43 -4.82
N GLY A 307 11.73 -12.18 -4.89
CA GLY A 307 12.60 -11.00 -4.77
C GLY A 307 13.36 -10.96 -3.44
N ILE A 308 12.69 -11.27 -2.33
CA ILE A 308 13.32 -11.37 -1.01
C ILE A 308 14.41 -12.46 -1.00
N VAL A 309 14.07 -13.67 -1.45
CA VAL A 309 15.01 -14.81 -1.46
C VAL A 309 16.25 -14.51 -2.30
N LEU A 310 16.09 -13.88 -3.46
CA LEU A 310 17.21 -13.53 -4.34
C LEU A 310 18.04 -12.36 -3.80
N THR A 311 17.42 -11.42 -3.09
CA THR A 311 18.10 -10.26 -2.53
C THR A 311 19.12 -10.65 -1.47
N ILE A 312 18.86 -11.70 -0.68
CA ILE A 312 19.78 -12.18 0.37
C ILE A 312 21.18 -12.53 -0.18
N PRO A 313 21.35 -13.47 -1.13
CA PRO A 313 22.67 -13.81 -1.66
C PRO A 313 23.31 -12.64 -2.43
N ILE A 314 22.51 -11.82 -3.13
CA ILE A 314 23.00 -10.62 -3.84
C ILE A 314 23.62 -9.63 -2.84
N THR A 315 22.89 -9.31 -1.78
CA THR A 315 23.31 -8.38 -0.74
C THR A 315 24.55 -8.88 -0.01
N LEU A 316 24.58 -10.18 0.32
CA LEU A 316 25.70 -10.81 0.99
C LEU A 316 26.98 -10.72 0.15
N TYR A 317 26.91 -11.07 -1.14
CA TYR A 317 28.05 -11.01 -2.04
C TYR A 317 28.55 -9.57 -2.24
N LEU A 318 27.65 -8.62 -2.46
CA LEU A 318 27.99 -7.21 -2.63
C LEU A 318 28.59 -6.62 -1.35
N SER A 319 28.07 -6.99 -0.17
CA SER A 319 28.61 -6.54 1.13
C SER A 319 30.04 -7.00 1.31
N ILE A 320 30.32 -8.30 1.08
CA ILE A 320 31.66 -8.87 1.19
C ILE A 320 32.60 -8.20 0.17
N LEU A 321 32.18 -8.05 -1.08
CA LEU A 321 33.00 -7.42 -2.12
C LEU A 321 33.42 -5.99 -1.72
N PHE A 322 32.48 -5.19 -1.21
CA PHE A 322 32.78 -3.81 -0.80
C PHE A 322 33.68 -3.75 0.44
N ILE A 323 33.45 -4.61 1.43
CA ILE A 323 34.25 -4.68 2.65
C ILE A 323 35.72 -4.99 2.33
N PHE A 324 35.97 -6.05 1.55
CA PHE A 324 37.34 -6.50 1.27
C PHE A 324 38.07 -5.65 0.23
N ARG A 325 37.35 -5.01 -0.69
CA ARG A 325 37.96 -3.99 -1.58
C ARG A 325 38.51 -2.80 -0.80
N LYS A 326 37.93 -2.48 0.36
CA LYS A 326 38.40 -1.41 1.24
C LYS A 326 39.54 -1.87 2.14
N GLY A 327 39.52 -3.12 2.61
CA GLY A 327 40.64 -3.71 3.36
C GLY A 327 41.96 -3.64 2.59
N ASN A 328 41.93 -3.85 1.26
CA ASN A 328 43.11 -3.74 0.39
C ASN A 328 43.52 -2.30 0.03
N ARG A 329 42.76 -1.27 0.43
CA ARG A 329 43.07 0.15 0.16
C ARG A 329 43.63 0.90 1.38
N LYS A 330 43.73 0.24 2.54
CA LYS A 330 44.38 0.76 3.74
C LYS A 330 45.72 0.07 3.95
#